data_AF-A0A0N1HWA3-F1
#
_entry.id   AF-A0A0N1HWA3-F1
#
_cell.length_a   1.000
_cell.length_b   1.000
_cell.length_c   1.000
_cell.angle_alpha   90.00
_cell.angle_beta   90.00
_cell.angle_gamma   90.00
#
_symmetry.space_group_name_H-M   'P 1'
#
loop_
_entity.id
_entity.type
_entity.pdbx_description
1 polymer ?
#
loop_
_entity_poly.entity_id
_entity_poly.type
_entity_poly.pdbx_seq_one_letter_code
_entity_poly.pdbx_strand_id
1 'polypeptide(L)'
;MALRSCVVRLASTPGVGIAPETTPVKYVPEMLNIQNAMWWNQRGKPHYRSTYNEKSWLQKSRWGAFTKEGRPVLRQRYSPAALKAALAMVPEGFETCDVPRPPQRIRAQSEGVVGRWYTNYWTLHSMRYQCQLAGVEWPFGERQRPRTNYDEPHMYTDFEETKAIRDYRSRWINVNRSLVGMSKKMKESEEEARYMQFKKVQDTFWSNRKVLVNRVKSMHNQGTLRSAKDLPIKTLNIKAFLVE
;
A
#
# COMPACT_ATOMS: atom_id res chain seq x y z
N MET A 1 -26.71 -52.39 43.18
CA MET A 1 -26.42 -51.06 42.61
C MET A 1 -25.73 -51.25 41.28
N ALA A 2 -26.23 -50.57 40.25
CA ALA A 2 -25.89 -50.77 38.85
C ALA A 2 -24.77 -49.81 38.40
N LEU A 3 -23.83 -50.31 37.59
CA LEU A 3 -23.11 -49.46 36.63
C LEU A 3 -23.10 -50.16 35.27
N ARG A 4 -23.77 -49.49 34.34
CA ARG A 4 -24.11 -49.91 32.98
C ARG A 4 -22.86 -50.06 32.13
N SER A 5 -22.68 -51.24 31.55
CA SER A 5 -21.87 -51.41 30.34
C SER A 5 -22.55 -50.68 29.19
N CYS A 6 -21.96 -49.58 28.72
CA CYS A 6 -22.44 -48.89 27.53
C CYS A 6 -22.02 -49.72 26.31
N VAL A 7 -22.92 -50.60 25.87
CA VAL A 7 -22.78 -51.33 24.60
C VAL A 7 -22.83 -50.30 23.46
N VAL A 8 -21.69 -50.04 22.83
CA VAL A 8 -21.63 -49.25 21.60
C VAL A 8 -22.38 -50.04 20.53
N ARG A 9 -23.58 -49.57 20.18
CA ARG A 9 -24.36 -50.13 19.08
C ARG A 9 -23.60 -49.88 17.77
N LEU A 10 -23.09 -50.95 17.17
CA LEU A 10 -22.66 -50.97 15.78
C LEU A 10 -23.90 -50.65 14.92
N ALA A 11 -23.92 -49.47 14.32
CA ALA A 11 -24.87 -49.17 13.27
C ALA A 11 -24.46 -49.98 12.03
N SER A 12 -25.09 -51.14 11.87
CA SER A 12 -25.19 -51.84 10.60
C SER A 12 -26.03 -50.99 9.65
N THR A 13 -25.47 -50.59 8.51
CA THR A 13 -26.26 -50.23 7.34
C THR A 13 -25.96 -51.21 6.20
N PRO A 14 -27.00 -51.68 5.48
CA PRO A 14 -26.91 -52.73 4.48
C PRO A 14 -26.61 -52.12 3.10
N GLY A 15 -25.81 -52.79 2.27
CA GLY A 15 -25.72 -52.45 0.86
C GLY A 15 -24.47 -52.93 0.13
N VAL A 16 -24.58 -54.13 -0.44
CA VAL A 16 -24.02 -54.57 -1.74
C VAL A 16 -22.49 -54.56 -1.92
N GLY A 17 -21.95 -55.74 -2.25
CA GLY A 17 -20.54 -55.99 -2.56
C GLY A 17 -20.00 -55.13 -3.70
N ILE A 18 -19.43 -53.99 -3.33
CA ILE A 18 -18.57 -53.17 -4.18
C ILE A 18 -17.17 -53.33 -3.62
N ALA A 19 -16.22 -53.71 -4.48
CA ALA A 19 -14.81 -53.80 -4.11
C ALA A 19 -14.39 -52.51 -3.37
N PRO A 20 -13.63 -52.60 -2.26
CA PRO A 20 -13.25 -51.45 -1.45
C PRO A 20 -12.43 -50.38 -2.22
N GLU A 21 -12.00 -50.70 -3.44
CA GLU A 21 -11.23 -49.84 -4.33
C GLU A 21 -12.08 -48.81 -5.11
N THR A 22 -13.41 -48.96 -5.18
CA THR A 22 -14.25 -48.13 -6.08
C THR A 22 -15.35 -47.31 -5.38
N THR A 23 -15.45 -47.34 -4.04
CA THR A 23 -16.37 -46.45 -3.32
C THR A 23 -15.69 -45.13 -2.95
N PRO A 24 -16.19 -43.96 -3.42
CA PRO A 24 -15.64 -42.69 -2.98
C PRO A 24 -15.92 -42.53 -1.49
N VAL A 25 -14.87 -42.23 -0.72
CA VAL A 25 -14.97 -41.98 0.72
C VAL A 25 -15.90 -40.78 0.94
N LYS A 26 -17.14 -41.05 1.40
CA LYS A 26 -18.20 -40.02 1.55
C LYS A 26 -17.87 -38.98 2.63
N TYR A 27 -17.17 -39.40 3.69
CA TYR A 27 -16.71 -38.53 4.76
C TYR A 27 -15.30 -38.91 5.19
N VAL A 28 -14.41 -37.92 5.26
CA VAL A 28 -13.03 -38.10 5.73
C VAL A 28 -12.93 -37.59 7.17
N PRO A 29 -12.11 -38.19 8.06
CA PRO A 29 -11.97 -37.74 9.44
C PRO A 29 -11.62 -36.25 9.61
N GLU A 30 -10.92 -35.65 8.63
CA GLU A 30 -10.61 -34.23 8.60
C GLU A 30 -11.87 -33.35 8.46
N MET A 31 -12.93 -33.82 7.79
CA MET A 31 -14.21 -33.11 7.67
C MET A 31 -14.95 -33.02 9.01
N LEU A 32 -14.74 -33.99 9.90
CA LEU A 32 -15.34 -34.06 11.23
C LEU A 32 -14.44 -33.48 12.33
N ASN A 33 -13.32 -32.84 11.95
CA ASN A 33 -12.32 -32.30 12.88
C ASN A 33 -11.74 -33.32 13.87
N ILE A 34 -11.72 -34.61 13.50
CA ILE A 34 -11.17 -35.68 14.35
C ILE A 34 -9.66 -35.54 14.42
N GLN A 35 -9.13 -35.36 15.63
CA GLN A 35 -7.69 -35.19 15.88
C GLN A 35 -6.98 -36.55 15.91
N ASN A 36 -6.46 -36.97 14.76
CA ASN A 36 -5.62 -38.17 14.64
C ASN A 36 -4.14 -37.77 14.58
N ALA A 37 -3.38 -38.18 15.59
CA ALA A 37 -1.95 -38.02 15.65
C ALA A 37 -1.31 -39.24 16.33
N MET A 38 -0.21 -39.74 15.75
CA MET A 38 0.49 -40.92 16.26
C MET A 38 0.85 -40.81 17.74
N TRP A 39 1.30 -39.63 18.18
CA TRP A 39 1.68 -39.37 19.57
C TRP A 39 0.49 -39.20 20.52
N TRP A 40 -0.72 -38.98 20.00
CA TRP A 40 -1.92 -38.74 20.79
C TRP A 40 -2.77 -40.01 20.96
N ASN A 41 -3.20 -40.59 19.84
CA ASN A 41 -4.14 -41.71 19.84
C ASN A 41 -3.63 -42.93 19.06
N GLN A 42 -2.33 -42.97 18.73
CA GLN A 42 -1.67 -44.00 17.91
C GLN A 42 -2.30 -44.20 16.52
N ARG A 43 -3.26 -43.35 16.12
CA ARG A 43 -3.85 -43.35 14.79
C ARG A 43 -3.03 -42.41 13.91
N GLY A 44 -2.49 -42.98 12.84
CA GLY A 44 -1.74 -42.26 11.83
C GLY A 44 -2.58 -41.21 11.12
N LYS A 45 -1.90 -40.38 10.34
CA LYS A 45 -2.57 -39.44 9.43
C LYS A 45 -3.40 -40.23 8.40
N PRO A 46 -4.58 -39.76 8.00
CA PRO A 46 -5.37 -40.41 6.95
C PRO A 46 -4.59 -40.50 5.62
N HIS A 47 -4.97 -41.43 4.74
CA HIS A 47 -4.29 -41.73 3.48
C HIS A 47 -4.07 -40.53 2.53
N TYR A 48 -4.77 -39.41 2.73
CA TYR A 48 -4.68 -38.21 1.90
C TYR A 48 -3.58 -37.21 2.32
N ARG A 49 -2.61 -37.63 3.15
CA ARG A 49 -1.53 -36.75 3.61
C ARG A 49 -0.14 -37.35 3.33
N SER A 50 0.82 -36.48 2.99
CA SER A 50 2.21 -36.89 2.77
C SER A 50 2.85 -37.42 4.06
N THR A 51 3.58 -38.54 3.91
CA THR A 51 4.36 -39.18 4.99
C THR A 51 5.46 -38.25 5.50
N TYR A 52 6.25 -37.68 4.57
CA TYR A 52 7.31 -36.73 4.88
C TYR A 52 6.95 -35.32 4.42
N ASN A 53 7.31 -34.33 5.22
CA ASN A 53 7.19 -32.92 4.87
C ASN A 53 8.49 -32.21 5.24
N GLU A 54 9.27 -31.80 4.24
CA GLU A 54 10.53 -31.05 4.44
C GLU A 54 10.31 -29.79 5.29
N LYS A 55 9.19 -29.10 5.04
CA LYS A 55 8.81 -27.88 5.76
C LYS A 55 7.40 -27.99 6.29
N SER A 56 7.22 -27.64 7.56
CA SER A 56 5.90 -27.58 8.21
C SER A 56 5.06 -26.43 7.64
N TRP A 57 3.75 -26.45 7.90
CA TRP A 57 2.85 -25.36 7.48
C TRP A 57 3.32 -24.00 8.02
N LEU A 58 3.81 -23.97 9.27
CA LEU A 58 4.30 -22.76 9.92
C LEU A 58 5.57 -22.23 9.24
N GLN A 59 6.45 -23.11 8.76
CA GLN A 59 7.62 -22.68 7.99
C GLN A 59 7.23 -22.15 6.60
N LYS A 60 6.23 -22.78 5.96
CA LYS A 60 5.71 -22.34 4.65
C LYS A 60 4.98 -20.99 4.74
N SER A 61 4.30 -20.69 5.86
CA SER A 61 3.59 -19.43 6.06
C SER A 61 4.51 -18.24 6.35
N ARG A 62 5.78 -18.46 6.69
CA ARG A 62 6.78 -17.41 6.94
C ARG A 62 7.31 -16.80 5.64
N TRP A 63 6.45 -16.11 4.90
CA TRP A 63 6.75 -15.52 3.60
C TRP A 63 7.99 -14.62 3.59
N GLY A 64 8.23 -13.81 4.63
CA GLY A 64 9.42 -12.94 4.69
C GLY A 64 10.78 -13.69 4.66
N ALA A 65 10.81 -14.97 5.07
CA ALA A 65 11.99 -15.82 4.96
C ALA A 65 12.12 -16.50 3.58
N PHE A 66 11.06 -16.48 2.77
CA PHE A 66 10.98 -17.10 1.45
C PHE A 66 11.15 -16.06 0.32
N THR A 67 10.45 -14.93 0.41
CA THR A 67 10.51 -13.80 -0.53
C THR A 67 11.67 -12.87 -0.19
N LYS A 68 11.85 -11.85 -1.04
CA LYS A 68 12.82 -10.75 -0.83
C LYS A 68 12.06 -9.49 -0.43
N GLU A 69 12.05 -9.19 0.87
CA GLU A 69 11.42 -8.00 1.45
C GLU A 69 12.44 -7.11 2.18
N GLY A 70 13.28 -7.69 3.07
CA GLY A 70 14.33 -6.94 3.77
C GLY A 70 15.69 -7.66 3.83
N ARG A 71 15.69 -8.99 3.86
CA ARG A 71 16.92 -9.81 4.02
C ARG A 71 17.88 -9.73 2.83
N PRO A 72 19.20 -9.76 3.02
CA PRO A 72 20.15 -9.95 1.92
C PRO A 72 19.98 -11.36 1.32
N VAL A 73 20.11 -11.47 0.00
CA VAL A 73 19.96 -12.75 -0.73
C VAL A 73 21.33 -13.35 -1.07
N LEU A 74 22.28 -12.49 -1.45
CA LEU A 74 23.67 -12.85 -1.67
C LEU A 74 24.47 -12.57 -0.39
N ARG A 75 25.13 -13.59 0.16
CA ARG A 75 25.94 -13.48 1.38
C ARG A 75 27.37 -13.08 1.08
N GLN A 76 27.92 -13.54 -0.04
CA GLN A 76 29.29 -13.30 -0.47
C GLN A 76 29.48 -11.82 -0.83
N ARG A 77 30.61 -11.25 -0.40
CA ARG A 77 31.03 -9.89 -0.73
C ARG A 77 32.34 -9.98 -1.49
N TYR A 78 32.34 -9.51 -2.73
CA TYR A 78 33.47 -9.65 -3.62
C TYR A 78 34.34 -8.38 -3.58
N SER A 79 35.65 -8.58 -3.78
CA SER A 79 36.58 -7.46 -3.98
C SER A 79 36.36 -6.82 -5.36
N PRO A 80 36.82 -5.57 -5.59
CA PRO A 80 36.69 -4.92 -6.89
C PRO A 80 37.28 -5.73 -8.06
N ALA A 81 38.40 -6.43 -7.84
CA ALA A 81 39.01 -7.29 -8.84
C ALA A 81 38.12 -8.51 -9.18
N ALA A 82 37.53 -9.15 -8.16
CA ALA A 82 36.61 -10.26 -8.37
C ALA A 82 35.32 -9.83 -9.07
N LEU A 83 34.82 -8.62 -8.78
CA LEU A 83 33.68 -8.04 -9.50
C LEU A 83 34.00 -7.86 -10.98
N LYS A 84 35.15 -7.25 -11.32
CA LYS A 84 35.58 -7.10 -12.73
C LYS A 84 35.70 -8.44 -13.45
N ALA A 85 36.27 -9.45 -12.80
CA ALA A 85 36.36 -10.80 -13.36
C ALA A 85 34.96 -11.43 -13.58
N ALA A 86 34.04 -11.26 -12.63
CA ALA A 86 32.68 -11.75 -12.77
C ALA A 86 31.93 -11.06 -13.92
N LEU A 87 32.10 -9.74 -14.10
CA LEU A 87 31.50 -8.97 -15.19
C LEU A 87 32.02 -9.44 -16.56
N ALA A 88 33.31 -9.79 -16.66
CA ALA A 88 33.90 -10.31 -17.90
C ALA A 88 33.35 -11.67 -18.35
N MET A 89 32.66 -12.42 -17.46
CA MET A 89 32.02 -13.70 -17.81
C MET A 89 30.66 -13.53 -18.48
N VAL A 90 30.10 -12.32 -18.52
CA VAL A 90 28.79 -12.05 -19.10
C VAL A 90 28.95 -11.86 -20.61
N PRO A 91 28.11 -12.50 -21.44
CA PRO A 91 28.21 -12.37 -22.89
C PRO A 91 27.90 -10.95 -23.36
N GLU A 92 28.48 -10.58 -24.49
CA GLU A 92 28.17 -9.33 -25.18
C GLU A 92 26.70 -9.29 -25.61
N GLY A 93 26.10 -8.09 -25.61
CA GLY A 93 24.69 -7.89 -25.96
C GLY A 93 23.69 -8.22 -24.84
N PHE A 94 24.13 -8.62 -23.65
CA PHE A 94 23.25 -8.82 -22.49
C PHE A 94 22.76 -7.50 -21.90
N GLU A 95 21.44 -7.36 -21.72
CA GLU A 95 20.84 -6.24 -20.98
C GLU A 95 20.19 -6.69 -19.66
N THR A 96 20.28 -5.84 -18.64
CA THR A 96 19.66 -6.10 -17.33
C THR A 96 18.13 -6.21 -17.42
N CYS A 97 17.50 -5.59 -18.42
CA CYS A 97 16.04 -5.65 -18.62
C CYS A 97 15.54 -7.02 -19.07
N ASP A 98 16.41 -7.85 -19.66
CA ASP A 98 16.04 -9.16 -20.20
C ASP A 98 15.75 -10.19 -19.10
N VAL A 99 16.20 -9.91 -17.87
CA VAL A 99 16.01 -10.79 -16.72
C VAL A 99 14.81 -10.31 -15.91
N PRO A 100 13.62 -10.93 -16.05
CA PRO A 100 12.45 -10.53 -15.29
C PRO A 100 12.61 -10.88 -13.81
N ARG A 101 11.94 -10.10 -12.95
CA ARG A 101 11.84 -10.44 -11.53
C ARG A 101 11.05 -11.74 -11.37
N PRO A 102 11.56 -12.77 -10.67
CA PRO A 102 10.82 -14.01 -10.46
C PRO A 102 9.56 -13.76 -9.62
N PRO A 103 8.49 -14.56 -9.81
CA PRO A 103 7.24 -14.40 -9.08
C PRO A 103 7.41 -14.76 -7.60
N GLN A 104 6.49 -14.28 -6.75
CA GLN A 104 6.61 -14.44 -5.29
C GLN A 104 6.63 -15.91 -4.83
N ARG A 105 6.03 -16.82 -5.61
CA ARG A 105 6.03 -18.28 -5.33
C ARG A 105 7.41 -18.92 -5.51
N ILE A 106 8.37 -18.24 -6.15
CA ILE A 106 9.74 -18.71 -6.30
C ILE A 106 10.59 -18.14 -5.18
N ARG A 107 11.40 -19.00 -4.57
CA ARG A 107 12.26 -18.61 -3.44
C ARG A 107 13.25 -17.55 -3.90
N ALA A 108 13.37 -16.48 -3.14
CA ALA A 108 14.45 -15.52 -3.33
C ALA A 108 15.75 -16.10 -2.76
N GLN A 109 16.63 -16.52 -3.67
CA GLN A 109 17.96 -17.04 -3.38
C GLN A 109 18.97 -16.61 -4.45
N SER A 110 20.24 -16.57 -4.07
CA SER A 110 21.37 -16.22 -4.92
C SER A 110 22.47 -17.23 -4.65
N GLU A 111 22.95 -17.85 -5.70
CA GLU A 111 23.94 -18.93 -5.64
C GLU A 111 25.39 -18.37 -5.59
N GLY A 112 25.55 -17.06 -5.78
CA GLY A 112 26.86 -16.44 -5.97
C GLY A 112 27.27 -16.36 -7.44
N VAL A 113 28.57 -16.15 -7.68
CA VAL A 113 29.14 -16.11 -9.03
C VAL A 113 29.40 -17.56 -9.46
N VAL A 114 28.36 -18.19 -10.00
CA VAL A 114 28.40 -19.52 -10.63
C VAL A 114 28.29 -19.39 -12.16
N GLY A 115 28.32 -20.51 -12.88
CA GLY A 115 28.07 -20.51 -14.32
C GLY A 115 26.73 -19.81 -14.66
N ARG A 116 26.77 -18.86 -15.61
CA ARG A 116 25.59 -18.06 -16.03
C ARG A 116 24.89 -17.31 -14.89
N TRP A 117 25.64 -16.83 -13.89
CA TRP A 117 25.09 -16.09 -12.74
C TRP A 117 24.23 -14.88 -13.11
N TYR A 118 24.48 -14.25 -14.26
CA TYR A 118 23.74 -13.09 -14.78
C TYR A 118 22.27 -13.39 -15.10
N THR A 119 21.91 -14.67 -15.27
CA THR A 119 20.51 -15.10 -15.46
C THR A 119 19.69 -15.06 -14.16
N ASN A 120 20.35 -15.11 -13.00
CA ASN A 120 19.66 -15.03 -11.71
C ASN A 120 19.43 -13.56 -11.35
N TYR A 121 18.17 -13.13 -11.42
CA TYR A 121 17.71 -11.78 -11.07
C TYR A 121 18.28 -11.26 -9.73
N TRP A 122 18.27 -12.07 -8.68
CA TRP A 122 18.73 -11.65 -7.36
C TRP A 122 20.24 -11.50 -7.30
N THR A 123 20.98 -12.41 -7.95
CA THR A 123 22.44 -12.31 -8.06
C THR A 123 22.84 -11.09 -8.88
N LEU A 124 22.20 -10.86 -10.03
CA LEU A 124 22.45 -9.74 -10.93
C LEU A 124 22.37 -8.39 -10.21
N HIS A 125 21.24 -8.14 -9.52
CA HIS A 125 21.06 -6.89 -8.79
C HIS A 125 21.90 -6.77 -7.52
N SER A 126 22.27 -7.89 -6.89
CA SER A 126 23.20 -7.88 -5.76
C SER A 126 24.62 -7.53 -6.20
N MET A 127 25.06 -8.05 -7.35
CA MET A 127 26.35 -7.71 -7.96
C MET A 127 26.37 -6.25 -8.43
N ARG A 128 25.29 -5.75 -9.05
CA ARG A 128 25.16 -4.32 -9.40
C ARG A 128 25.35 -3.42 -8.17
N TYR A 129 24.70 -3.76 -7.06
CA TYR A 129 24.83 -3.01 -5.81
C TYR A 129 26.27 -3.06 -5.26
N GLN A 130 26.93 -4.21 -5.30
CA GLN A 130 28.34 -4.32 -4.88
C GLN A 130 29.28 -3.51 -5.80
N CYS A 131 29.05 -3.51 -7.11
CA CYS A 131 29.81 -2.70 -8.07
C CYS A 131 29.65 -1.21 -7.76
N GLN A 132 28.43 -0.76 -7.50
CA GLN A 132 28.15 0.61 -7.10
C GLN A 132 28.89 1.01 -5.81
N LEU A 133 28.87 0.15 -4.78
CA LEU A 133 29.60 0.41 -3.54
C LEU A 133 31.12 0.43 -3.72
N ALA A 134 31.64 -0.40 -4.62
CA ALA A 134 33.07 -0.54 -4.88
C ALA A 134 33.61 0.46 -5.94
N GLY A 135 32.76 1.30 -6.53
CA GLY A 135 33.12 2.20 -7.62
C GLY A 135 33.54 1.46 -8.91
N VAL A 136 33.08 0.22 -9.11
CA VAL A 136 33.30 -0.53 -10.35
C VAL A 136 32.19 -0.16 -11.33
N GLU A 137 32.59 0.24 -12.53
CA GLU A 137 31.65 0.57 -13.61
C GLU A 137 30.75 -0.62 -13.91
N TRP A 138 29.45 -0.36 -14.06
CA TRP A 138 28.45 -1.35 -14.43
C TRP A 138 28.22 -1.26 -15.94
N PRO A 139 28.71 -2.22 -16.75
CA PRO A 139 28.71 -2.10 -18.21
C PRO A 139 27.35 -2.41 -18.84
N PHE A 140 26.41 -2.99 -18.10
CA PHE A 140 25.11 -3.40 -18.63
C PHE A 140 24.06 -2.30 -18.47
N GLY A 141 23.04 -2.31 -19.33
CA GLY A 141 21.92 -1.37 -19.25
C GLY A 141 21.19 -1.39 -17.90
N GLU A 142 20.37 -0.38 -17.65
CA GLU A 142 19.53 -0.33 -16.45
C GLU A 142 18.34 -1.30 -16.54
N ARG A 143 17.71 -1.62 -15.40
CA ARG A 143 16.52 -2.49 -15.36
C ARG A 143 15.34 -1.89 -16.12
N GLN A 144 15.17 -0.58 -16.02
CA GLN A 144 14.14 0.17 -16.74
C GLN A 144 14.80 1.43 -17.28
N ARG A 145 14.72 1.63 -18.59
CA ARG A 145 15.16 2.86 -19.22
C ARG A 145 14.01 3.88 -19.20
N PRO A 146 14.12 5.00 -18.46
CA PRO A 146 13.08 6.01 -18.44
C PRO A 146 13.01 6.71 -19.81
N ARG A 147 11.80 6.87 -20.35
CA ARG A 147 11.55 7.75 -21.50
C ARG A 147 11.16 9.13 -20.99
N THR A 148 12.03 10.10 -21.18
CA THR A 148 11.80 11.51 -20.78
C THR A 148 11.23 12.32 -21.95
N ASN A 149 11.82 12.17 -23.13
CA ASN A 149 11.44 12.90 -24.34
C ASN A 149 10.63 12.02 -25.30
N TYR A 150 10.13 12.63 -26.39
CA TYR A 150 9.38 11.97 -27.46
C TYR A 150 10.30 11.52 -28.61
N ASP A 151 11.41 10.88 -28.24
CA ASP A 151 12.37 10.37 -29.22
C ASP A 151 11.86 9.08 -29.87
N GLU A 152 12.46 8.69 -30.99
CA GLU A 152 12.14 7.46 -31.68
C GLU A 152 12.39 6.21 -30.80
N PRO A 153 11.58 5.13 -30.95
CA PRO A 153 10.42 5.02 -31.83
C PRO A 153 9.16 5.66 -31.25
N HIS A 154 8.44 6.41 -32.09
CA HIS A 154 7.19 7.09 -31.77
C HIS A 154 6.03 6.12 -31.50
N MET A 155 5.94 5.07 -32.33
CA MET A 155 4.99 3.97 -32.19
C MET A 155 5.73 2.72 -31.72
N TYR A 156 5.12 1.96 -30.81
CA TYR A 156 5.60 0.65 -30.42
C TYR A 156 4.42 -0.30 -30.27
N THR A 157 4.67 -1.59 -30.49
CA THR A 157 3.68 -2.65 -30.31
C THR A 157 3.95 -3.38 -29.00
N ASP A 158 2.95 -3.51 -28.14
CA ASP A 158 3.03 -4.23 -26.86
C ASP A 158 1.82 -5.15 -26.62
N PHE A 159 1.89 -6.38 -27.13
CA PHE A 159 0.84 -7.39 -26.95
C PHE A 159 0.58 -7.78 -25.48
N GLU A 160 1.56 -7.57 -24.60
CA GLU A 160 1.42 -7.86 -23.16
C GLU A 160 0.71 -6.74 -22.38
N GLU A 161 0.41 -5.60 -23.03
CA GLU A 161 -0.24 -4.42 -22.43
C GLU A 161 0.49 -3.83 -21.21
N THR A 162 1.78 -4.18 -21.02
CA THR A 162 2.55 -3.71 -19.86
C THR A 162 3.34 -2.44 -20.14
N LYS A 163 3.73 -2.18 -21.39
CA LYS A 163 4.68 -1.11 -21.73
C LYS A 163 4.02 0.26 -21.64
N ALA A 164 2.76 0.39 -22.10
CA ALA A 164 1.99 1.62 -21.99
C ALA A 164 1.77 2.08 -20.53
N ILE A 165 1.47 1.14 -19.62
CA ILE A 165 1.23 1.46 -18.20
C ILE A 165 2.55 1.77 -17.47
N ARG A 166 3.63 1.09 -17.85
CA ARG A 166 4.96 1.26 -17.22
C ARG A 166 5.73 2.47 -17.76
N ASP A 167 5.32 3.07 -18.88
CA ASP A 167 5.97 4.26 -19.44
C ASP A 167 6.10 5.34 -18.36
N TYR A 168 7.29 5.93 -18.27
CA TYR A 168 7.58 6.98 -17.31
C TYR A 168 6.66 8.18 -17.53
N ARG A 169 6.38 8.55 -18.78
CA ARG A 169 5.48 9.67 -19.12
C ARG A 169 4.03 9.41 -18.69
N SER A 170 3.54 8.19 -18.90
CA SER A 170 2.20 7.79 -18.47
C SER A 170 2.05 7.91 -16.94
N ARG A 171 3.02 7.36 -16.20
CA ARG A 171 3.05 7.47 -14.73
C ARG A 171 3.22 8.91 -14.25
N TRP A 172 4.07 9.69 -14.90
CA TRP A 172 4.30 11.10 -14.58
C TRP A 172 3.02 11.93 -14.73
N ILE A 173 2.27 11.75 -15.83
CA ILE A 173 0.97 12.41 -16.03
C ILE A 173 -0.02 12.01 -14.94
N ASN A 174 -0.10 10.72 -14.59
CA ASN A 174 -1.01 10.26 -13.55
C ASN A 174 -0.68 10.86 -12.18
N VAL A 175 0.61 10.94 -11.82
CA VAL A 175 1.05 11.62 -10.59
C VAL A 175 0.65 13.10 -10.62
N ASN A 176 0.86 13.80 -11.73
CA ASN A 176 0.47 15.21 -11.84
C ASN A 176 -1.05 15.39 -11.72
N ARG A 177 -1.86 14.51 -12.31
CA ARG A 177 -3.31 14.52 -12.15
C ARG A 177 -3.72 14.33 -10.69
N SER A 178 -3.06 13.41 -9.97
CA SER A 178 -3.29 13.22 -8.54
C SER A 178 -2.90 14.47 -7.74
N LEU A 179 -1.75 15.08 -8.05
CA LEU A 179 -1.27 16.27 -7.35
C LEU A 179 -2.18 17.48 -7.54
N VAL A 180 -2.61 17.74 -8.78
CA VAL A 180 -3.55 18.82 -9.10
C VAL A 180 -4.95 18.54 -8.54
N GLY A 181 -5.36 17.27 -8.48
CA GLY A 181 -6.62 16.86 -7.88
C GLY A 181 -6.70 17.04 -6.37
N MET A 182 -5.58 17.31 -5.67
CA MET A 182 -5.59 17.59 -4.24
C MET A 182 -6.19 18.97 -3.96
N SER A 183 -7.45 19.00 -3.58
CA SER A 183 -8.22 20.24 -3.33
C SER A 183 -8.45 20.57 -1.86
N LYS A 184 -7.74 19.93 -0.92
CA LYS A 184 -7.95 20.15 0.52
C LYS A 184 -7.83 21.62 0.91
N LYS A 185 -6.74 22.29 0.50
CA LYS A 185 -6.53 23.72 0.77
C LYS A 185 -7.56 24.63 0.09
N MET A 186 -8.07 24.22 -1.06
CA MET A 186 -9.13 24.95 -1.77
C MET A 186 -10.41 24.96 -0.93
N LYS A 187 -10.82 23.80 -0.41
CA LYS A 187 -11.97 23.69 0.50
C LYS A 187 -11.77 24.48 1.80
N GLU A 188 -10.57 24.44 2.38
CA GLU A 188 -10.25 25.26 3.56
C GLU A 188 -10.38 26.75 3.25
N SER A 189 -9.91 27.22 2.09
CA SER A 189 -10.05 28.62 1.68
C SER A 189 -11.51 29.04 1.42
N GLU A 190 -12.35 28.13 0.92
CA GLU A 190 -13.79 28.38 0.73
C GLU A 190 -14.51 28.55 2.08
N GLU A 191 -14.14 27.75 3.09
CA GLU A 191 -14.62 27.90 4.47
C GLU A 191 -14.16 29.24 5.06
N GLU A 192 -12.86 29.56 4.95
CA GLU A 192 -12.32 30.84 5.42
C GLU A 192 -13.01 32.04 4.78
N ALA A 193 -13.27 31.99 3.47
CA ALA A 193 -13.99 33.05 2.76
C ALA A 193 -15.42 33.23 3.32
N ARG A 194 -16.10 32.12 3.62
CA ARG A 194 -17.44 32.14 4.25
C ARG A 194 -17.39 32.77 5.63
N TYR A 195 -16.45 32.38 6.48
CA TYR A 195 -16.30 32.98 7.81
C TYR A 195 -15.92 34.47 7.74
N MET A 196 -15.05 34.84 6.80
CA MET A 196 -14.64 36.24 6.59
C MET A 196 -15.80 37.12 6.12
N GLN A 197 -16.76 36.59 5.36
CA GLN A 197 -17.96 37.33 4.99
C GLN A 197 -18.77 37.74 6.23
N PHE A 198 -19.05 36.79 7.12
CA PHE A 198 -19.81 37.09 8.35
C PHE A 198 -19.05 38.02 9.29
N LYS A 199 -17.73 37.83 9.42
CA LYS A 199 -16.88 38.73 10.21
C LYS A 199 -16.95 40.17 9.72
N LYS A 200 -16.84 40.39 8.40
CA LYS A 200 -16.96 41.74 7.80
C LYS A 200 -18.31 42.40 8.09
N VAL A 201 -19.41 41.64 8.02
CA VAL A 201 -20.76 42.17 8.35
C VAL A 201 -20.82 42.60 9.82
N GLN A 202 -20.31 41.79 10.73
CA GLN A 202 -20.26 42.10 12.16
C GLN A 202 -19.41 43.35 12.45
N ASP A 203 -18.20 43.42 11.89
CA ASP A 203 -17.28 44.56 12.07
C ASP A 203 -17.86 45.85 11.48
N THR A 204 -18.54 45.75 10.33
CA THR A 204 -19.24 46.87 9.70
C THR A 204 -20.39 47.35 10.58
N PHE A 205 -21.15 46.41 11.18
CA PHE A 205 -22.25 46.76 12.07
C PHE A 205 -21.76 47.48 13.32
N TRP A 206 -20.65 47.03 13.91
CA TRP A 206 -20.01 47.70 15.04
C TRP A 206 -19.53 49.11 14.66
N SER A 207 -18.85 49.23 13.52
CA SER A 207 -18.36 50.51 13.01
C SER A 207 -19.49 51.50 12.74
N ASN A 208 -20.57 51.04 12.11
CA ASN A 208 -21.76 51.86 11.84
C ASN A 208 -22.43 52.32 13.14
N ARG A 209 -22.57 51.44 14.15
CA ARG A 209 -23.08 51.84 15.48
C ARG A 209 -22.21 52.92 16.10
N LYS A 210 -20.88 52.76 16.08
CA LYS A 210 -19.95 53.75 16.63
C LYS A 210 -20.08 55.10 15.93
N VAL A 211 -20.15 55.12 14.60
CA VAL A 211 -20.33 56.34 13.80
C VAL A 211 -21.67 57.01 14.11
N LEU A 212 -22.76 56.23 14.18
CA LEU A 212 -24.08 56.74 14.52
C LEU A 212 -24.11 57.36 15.93
N VAL A 213 -23.56 56.68 16.93
CA VAL A 213 -23.48 57.21 18.30
C VAL A 213 -22.67 58.51 18.34
N ASN A 214 -21.53 58.58 17.65
CA ASN A 214 -20.74 59.81 17.57
C ASN A 214 -21.51 60.97 16.91
N ARG A 215 -22.28 60.68 15.85
CA ARG A 215 -23.14 61.68 15.20
C ARG A 215 -24.28 62.14 16.12
N VAL A 216 -24.89 61.23 16.88
CA VAL A 216 -25.93 61.56 17.88
C VAL A 216 -25.35 62.45 18.98
N LYS A 217 -24.16 62.13 19.52
CA LYS A 217 -23.45 63.00 20.48
C LYS A 217 -23.20 64.40 19.90
N SER A 218 -22.73 64.49 18.65
CA SER A 218 -22.53 65.77 17.97
C SER A 218 -23.81 66.58 17.79
N MET A 219 -24.90 65.95 17.36
CA MET A 219 -26.20 66.61 17.19
C MET A 219 -26.81 67.07 18.51
N HIS A 220 -26.59 66.31 19.59
CA HIS A 220 -27.00 66.72 20.93
C HIS A 220 -26.24 67.96 21.39
N ASN A 221 -24.92 67.98 21.23
CA ASN A 221 -24.08 69.14 21.57
C ASN A 221 -24.42 70.40 20.75
N GLN A 222 -24.91 70.24 19.51
CA GLN A 222 -25.36 71.34 18.66
C GLN A 222 -26.82 71.78 18.93
N GLY A 223 -27.56 71.08 19.80
CA GLY A 223 -28.95 71.41 20.14
C GLY A 223 -29.98 71.13 19.04
N THR A 224 -29.59 70.43 17.96
CA THR A 224 -30.49 70.14 16.82
C THR A 224 -31.34 68.89 17.04
N LEU A 225 -31.06 68.10 18.08
CA LEU A 225 -31.71 66.82 18.34
C LEU A 225 -32.92 67.02 19.28
N ARG A 226 -34.13 67.11 18.71
CA ARG A 226 -35.36 67.46 19.44
C ARG A 226 -36.11 66.27 20.05
N SER A 227 -36.07 65.10 19.40
CA SER A 227 -36.77 63.90 19.87
C SER A 227 -36.07 62.62 19.45
N ALA A 228 -36.18 61.57 20.28
CA ALA A 228 -35.69 60.23 19.95
C ALA A 228 -36.48 59.59 18.78
N LYS A 229 -37.66 60.11 18.45
CA LYS A 229 -38.47 59.64 17.31
C LYS A 229 -37.86 59.99 15.94
N ASP A 230 -36.95 60.96 15.91
CA ASP A 230 -36.30 61.43 14.67
C ASP A 230 -35.06 60.59 14.31
N LEU A 231 -34.69 59.63 15.18
CA LEU A 231 -33.55 58.74 14.96
C LEU A 231 -33.98 57.47 14.20
N PRO A 232 -33.10 56.92 13.33
CA PRO A 232 -33.37 55.68 12.60
C PRO A 232 -33.50 54.46 13.53
N ILE A 233 -32.89 54.50 14.72
CA ILE A 233 -33.07 53.50 15.77
C ILE A 233 -34.05 54.05 16.81
N LYS A 234 -35.31 53.66 16.66
CA LYS A 234 -36.45 54.22 17.43
C LYS A 234 -36.45 53.88 18.92
N THR A 235 -35.70 52.86 19.33
CA THR A 235 -35.59 52.39 20.73
C THR A 235 -34.36 52.95 21.46
N LEU A 236 -33.57 53.82 20.82
CA LEU A 236 -32.32 54.29 21.37
C LEU A 236 -32.54 55.32 22.51
N ASN A 237 -32.10 54.99 23.72
CA ASN A 237 -32.12 55.92 24.86
C ASN A 237 -30.88 56.81 24.86
N ILE A 238 -31.03 58.04 24.39
CA ILE A 238 -29.93 59.01 24.20
C ILE A 238 -29.23 59.33 25.53
N LYS A 239 -29.96 59.40 26.65
CA LYS A 239 -29.40 59.76 27.96
C LYS A 239 -28.32 58.77 28.43
N ALA A 240 -28.43 57.50 28.06
CA ALA A 240 -27.48 56.46 28.46
C ALA A 240 -26.09 56.63 27.83
N PHE A 241 -25.97 57.37 26.72
CA PHE A 241 -24.71 57.58 26.00
C PHE A 241 -24.02 58.91 26.32
N LEU A 242 -24.65 59.75 27.14
CA LEU A 242 -24.18 61.10 27.51
C LEU A 242 -23.61 61.18 28.94
N VAL A 243 -23.59 60.05 29.66
CA VAL A 243 -23.19 59.96 31.08
C VAL A 243 -21.68 59.68 31.28
N GLU A 244 -20.93 59.59 30.18
CA GLU A 244 -19.45 59.66 30.16
C GLU A 244 -19.01 60.95 29.49
#